data_AF-A0A7U9N0H8-F1
#
_entry.id   AF-A0A7U9N0H8-F1
#
_cell.length_a   1.000
_cell.length_b   1.000
_cell.length_c   1.000
_cell.angle_alpha   90.00
_cell.angle_beta   90.00
_cell.angle_gamma   90.00
#
_symmetry.space_group_name_H-M   'P 1'
#
loop_
_entity.id
_entity.type
_entity.pdbx_description
1 polymer ?
#
loop_
_entity_poly.entity_id
_entity_poly.type
_entity_poly.pdbx_seq_one_letter_code
_entity_poly.pdbx_strand_id
1 'polypeptide(L)'
;MEITKKRTEETNWGQVKELVAAGSLKVGDEISDNLLTGQKMVYVVADITEEEVKFVSKDLLPERVVWNENGRNTGGFKESDLCRYLNEEVWAILPEELKAVISERECLQIVEGKEERFMLKLWLPSEFEVFADSWASEVEEGQQFEIFKDPRNRVKFDQDGERAHWWLLSVCAGGSTIACFVNGYGVDNYGGCSRAYRVPVCFSIKK
;
A
#
# COMPACT_ATOMS: atom_id res chain seq x y z
N MET A 1 31.96 -12.66 16.62
CA MET A 1 31.34 -13.42 15.51
C MET A 1 29.88 -13.59 15.86
N GLU A 2 28.99 -13.33 14.91
CA GLU A 2 27.54 -13.39 15.11
C GLU A 2 26.90 -14.22 13.98
N ILE A 3 25.80 -14.88 14.31
CA ILE A 3 24.99 -15.70 13.38
C ILE A 3 23.56 -15.19 13.42
N THR A 4 22.99 -14.87 12.25
CA THR A 4 21.59 -14.51 12.08
C THR A 4 20.80 -15.69 11.51
N LYS A 5 19.60 -15.96 12.03
CA LYS A 5 18.70 -17.02 11.56
C LYS A 5 17.32 -16.45 11.22
N LYS A 6 16.75 -16.85 10.08
CA LYS A 6 15.34 -16.60 9.72
C LYS A 6 14.50 -17.81 10.17
N ARG A 7 13.36 -17.56 10.82
CA ARG A 7 12.39 -18.60 11.21
C ARG A 7 11.14 -18.47 10.34
N THR A 8 10.53 -19.59 10.00
CA THR A 8 9.25 -19.66 9.28
C THR A 8 8.36 -20.62 10.04
N GLU A 9 7.11 -20.22 10.24
CA GLU A 9 6.10 -20.95 10.99
C GLU A 9 4.81 -20.95 10.17
N GLU A 10 4.05 -22.05 10.24
CA GLU A 10 2.72 -22.10 9.65
C GLU A 10 1.76 -21.30 10.53
N THR A 11 0.96 -20.44 9.90
CA THR A 11 0.01 -19.56 10.59
C THR A 11 -1.19 -19.31 9.69
N ASN A 12 -2.26 -18.77 10.27
CA ASN A 12 -3.42 -18.24 9.54
C ASN A 12 -3.71 -16.80 9.96
N TRP A 13 -4.62 -16.11 9.26
CA TRP A 13 -4.90 -14.71 9.55
C TRP A 13 -5.53 -14.48 10.92
N GLY A 14 -6.28 -15.44 11.46
CA GLY A 14 -6.77 -15.40 12.84
C GLY A 14 -5.63 -15.34 13.86
N GLN A 15 -4.61 -16.18 13.68
CA GLN A 15 -3.40 -16.16 14.51
C GLN A 15 -2.56 -14.90 14.29
N VAL A 16 -2.46 -14.40 13.06
CA VAL A 16 -1.81 -13.09 12.79
C VAL A 16 -2.52 -11.97 13.54
N LYS A 17 -3.85 -11.97 13.59
CA LYS A 17 -4.62 -10.99 14.38
C LYS A 17 -4.34 -11.10 15.88
N GLU A 18 -4.19 -12.31 16.41
CA GLU A 18 -3.77 -12.51 17.81
C GLU A 18 -2.36 -11.96 18.07
N LEU A 19 -1.42 -12.17 17.13
CA LEU A 19 -0.06 -11.60 17.22
C LEU A 19 -0.05 -10.07 17.14
N VAL A 20 -0.94 -9.48 16.35
CA VAL A 20 -1.17 -8.03 16.29
C VAL A 20 -1.66 -7.51 17.64
N ALA A 21 -2.72 -8.11 18.20
CA ALA A 21 -3.27 -7.74 19.50
C ALA A 21 -2.25 -7.91 20.65
N ALA A 22 -1.41 -8.94 20.57
CA ALA A 22 -0.34 -9.20 21.53
C ALA A 22 0.91 -8.32 21.33
N GLY A 23 0.97 -7.49 20.28
CA GLY A 23 2.15 -6.67 19.97
C GLY A 23 3.41 -7.50 19.69
N SER A 24 3.25 -8.71 19.16
CA SER A 24 4.35 -9.67 18.96
C SER A 24 5.03 -9.56 17.59
N LEU A 25 4.38 -8.90 16.63
CA LEU A 25 4.95 -8.63 15.31
C LEU A 25 5.99 -7.50 15.36
N LYS A 26 6.93 -7.53 14.41
CA LYS A 26 7.96 -6.52 14.20
C LYS A 26 7.92 -6.02 12.76
N VAL A 27 8.31 -4.77 12.56
CA VAL A 27 8.53 -4.22 11.22
C VAL A 27 9.50 -5.12 10.45
N GLY A 28 9.11 -5.48 9.23
CA GLY A 28 9.85 -6.42 8.38
C GLY A 28 9.45 -7.89 8.50
N ASP A 29 8.58 -8.28 9.45
CA ASP A 29 8.01 -9.63 9.47
C ASP A 29 7.20 -9.88 8.20
N GLU A 30 7.35 -11.09 7.63
CA GLU A 30 6.73 -11.48 6.35
C GLU A 30 5.65 -12.54 6.59
N ILE A 31 4.43 -12.27 6.10
CA ILE A 31 3.30 -13.19 6.08
C ILE A 31 3.04 -13.57 4.62
N SER A 32 3.03 -14.86 4.31
CA SER A 32 2.73 -15.35 2.96
C SER A 32 1.34 -15.97 2.92
N ASP A 33 0.57 -15.65 1.90
CA ASP A 33 -0.72 -16.29 1.63
C ASP A 33 -0.98 -16.34 0.11
N ASN A 34 -1.98 -17.09 -0.34
CA ASN A 34 -2.40 -17.13 -1.73
C ASN A 34 -3.70 -16.36 -1.92
N LEU A 35 -3.77 -15.52 -2.95
CA LEU A 35 -5.03 -14.99 -3.44
C LEU A 35 -5.95 -16.13 -3.88
N LEU A 36 -7.25 -15.88 -3.99
CA LEU A 36 -8.23 -16.85 -4.51
C LEU A 36 -7.91 -17.29 -5.96
N THR A 37 -7.11 -16.51 -6.68
CA THR A 37 -6.58 -16.84 -8.01
C THR A 37 -5.44 -17.87 -7.97
N GLY A 38 -4.94 -18.23 -6.79
CA GLY A 38 -3.77 -19.08 -6.58
C GLY A 38 -2.44 -18.33 -6.63
N GLN A 39 -2.43 -17.03 -6.90
CA GLN A 39 -1.22 -16.21 -6.85
C GLN A 39 -0.73 -16.09 -5.40
N LYS A 40 0.52 -16.48 -5.16
CA LYS A 40 1.18 -16.25 -3.87
C LYS A 40 1.52 -14.77 -3.69
N MET A 41 1.17 -14.22 -2.53
CA MET A 41 1.52 -12.89 -2.06
C MET A 41 2.35 -12.98 -0.78
N VAL A 42 3.29 -12.06 -0.63
CA VAL A 42 4.05 -11.85 0.62
C VAL A 42 3.73 -10.45 1.12
N TYR A 43 3.17 -10.35 2.32
CA TYR A 43 2.86 -9.11 3.02
C TYR A 43 3.93 -8.85 4.09
N VAL A 44 4.43 -7.63 4.14
CA VAL A 44 5.46 -7.21 5.09
C VAL A 44 4.85 -6.25 6.09
N VAL A 45 5.15 -6.41 7.37
CA VAL A 45 4.81 -5.41 8.39
C VAL A 45 5.55 -4.12 8.06
N ALA A 46 4.81 -3.11 7.62
CA ALA A 46 5.33 -1.84 7.14
C ALA A 46 5.57 -0.86 8.30
N ASP A 47 4.62 -0.79 9.22
CA ASP A 47 4.64 0.11 10.38
C ASP A 47 3.79 -0.46 11.51
N ILE A 48 4.10 -0.07 12.75
CA ILE A 48 3.35 -0.46 13.95
C ILE A 48 3.07 0.81 14.75
N THR A 49 1.79 1.12 14.97
CA THR A 49 1.35 2.23 15.84
C THR A 49 0.84 1.68 17.17
N GLU A 50 0.35 2.54 18.05
CA GLU A 50 -0.33 2.10 19.26
C GLU A 50 -1.61 1.31 18.94
N GLU A 51 -2.34 1.67 17.89
CA GLU A 51 -3.68 1.17 17.57
C GLU A 51 -3.70 0.03 16.53
N GLU A 52 -2.70 -0.04 15.66
CA GLU A 52 -2.75 -0.95 14.51
C GLU A 52 -1.35 -1.38 14.02
N VAL A 53 -1.36 -2.43 13.20
CA VAL A 53 -0.21 -2.88 12.41
C VAL A 53 -0.56 -2.72 10.94
N LYS A 54 0.30 -2.01 10.20
CA LYS A 54 0.14 -1.74 8.77
C LYS A 54 0.97 -2.73 7.96
N PHE A 55 0.40 -3.22 6.86
CA PHE A 55 1.05 -4.18 5.97
C PHE A 55 1.16 -3.62 4.56
N VAL A 56 2.24 -3.98 3.85
CA VAL A 56 2.43 -3.71 2.42
C VAL A 56 2.91 -4.99 1.74
N SER A 57 2.36 -5.32 0.57
CA SER A 57 2.89 -6.45 -0.22
C SER A 57 4.32 -6.17 -0.66
N LYS A 58 5.17 -7.19 -0.58
CA LYS A 58 6.57 -7.12 -1.03
C LYS A 58 6.65 -6.89 -2.53
N ASP A 59 5.94 -7.74 -3.27
CA ASP A 59 5.81 -7.68 -4.73
C ASP A 59 4.50 -7.04 -5.14
N LEU A 60 4.42 -6.65 -6.41
CA LEU A 60 3.30 -5.93 -7.00
C LEU A 60 2.31 -6.88 -7.67
N LEU A 61 1.05 -6.47 -7.74
CA LEU A 61 0.05 -7.20 -8.53
C LEU A 61 0.44 -7.19 -10.03
N PRO A 62 0.14 -8.29 -10.76
CA PRO A 62 0.56 -8.49 -12.15
C PRO A 62 -0.26 -7.64 -13.14
N GLU A 63 -1.35 -7.03 -12.69
CA GLU A 63 -2.10 -6.09 -13.50
C GLU A 63 -1.48 -4.70 -13.46
N ARG A 64 -1.58 -3.98 -14.57
CA ARG A 64 -1.23 -2.56 -14.65
C ARG A 64 -2.52 -1.77 -14.74
N VAL A 65 -2.70 -0.84 -13.83
CA VAL A 65 -3.94 -0.08 -13.65
C VAL A 65 -3.61 1.39 -13.86
N VAL A 66 -4.50 2.08 -14.58
CA VAL A 66 -4.43 3.53 -14.71
C VAL A 66 -4.93 4.20 -13.43
N TRP A 67 -4.54 5.44 -13.19
CA TRP A 67 -5.11 6.18 -12.06
C TRP A 67 -6.60 6.41 -12.27
N ASN A 68 -6.92 6.94 -13.45
CA ASN A 68 -8.26 7.21 -13.95
C ASN A 68 -8.28 7.09 -15.46
N GLU A 69 -9.30 6.43 -16.02
CA GLU A 69 -9.50 6.30 -17.47
C GLU A 69 -9.70 7.66 -18.15
N ASN A 70 -10.31 8.62 -17.43
CA ASN A 70 -10.49 9.99 -17.91
C ASN A 70 -9.16 10.78 -18.01
N GLY A 71 -8.05 10.23 -17.51
CA GLY A 71 -6.71 10.81 -17.60
C GLY A 71 -6.45 11.99 -16.64
N ARG A 72 -7.30 12.22 -15.64
CA ARG A 72 -7.16 13.28 -14.64
C ARG A 72 -7.24 12.72 -13.23
N ASN A 73 -6.66 13.41 -12.25
CA ASN A 73 -6.75 13.04 -10.83
C ASN A 73 -7.93 13.71 -10.08
N THR A 74 -8.91 14.23 -10.82
CA THR A 74 -10.11 14.87 -10.26
C THR A 74 -10.80 13.94 -9.27
N GLY A 75 -11.21 14.48 -8.12
CA GLY A 75 -11.79 13.69 -7.02
C GLY A 75 -10.78 12.90 -6.18
N GLY A 76 -9.47 13.07 -6.45
CA GLY A 76 -8.40 12.44 -5.69
C GLY A 76 -8.34 10.92 -5.86
N PHE A 77 -7.85 10.25 -4.83
CA PHE A 77 -7.83 8.79 -4.77
C PHE A 77 -9.23 8.25 -4.52
N LYS A 78 -10.04 8.89 -3.66
CA LYS A 78 -11.39 8.42 -3.31
C LYS A 78 -12.26 8.11 -4.54
N GLU A 79 -12.29 9.02 -5.51
CA GLU A 79 -13.10 8.88 -6.73
C GLU A 79 -12.35 8.17 -7.87
N SER A 80 -11.13 7.68 -7.62
CA SER A 80 -10.30 7.11 -8.67
C SER A 80 -10.71 5.70 -9.08
N ASP A 81 -10.50 5.37 -10.36
CA ASP A 81 -10.59 3.99 -10.87
C ASP A 81 -9.62 3.07 -10.12
N LEU A 82 -8.47 3.61 -9.68
CA LEU A 82 -7.49 2.88 -8.89
C LEU A 82 -8.01 2.47 -7.51
N CYS A 83 -8.72 3.37 -6.82
CA CYS A 83 -9.35 3.08 -5.53
C CYS A 83 -10.46 2.04 -5.68
N ARG A 84 -11.27 2.16 -6.73
CA ARG A 84 -12.30 1.18 -7.11
C ARG A 84 -11.67 -0.19 -7.36
N TYR A 85 -10.63 -0.25 -8.20
CA TYR A 85 -9.88 -1.48 -8.48
C TYR A 85 -9.40 -2.17 -7.20
N LEU A 86 -8.79 -1.42 -6.28
CA LEU A 86 -8.32 -1.96 -5.01
C LEU A 86 -9.49 -2.47 -4.14
N ASN A 87 -10.53 -1.67 -3.94
CA ASN A 87 -11.57 -1.98 -2.95
C ASN A 87 -12.72 -2.84 -3.49
N GLU A 88 -12.78 -3.09 -4.81
CA GLU A 88 -13.75 -3.99 -5.43
C GLU A 88 -13.06 -5.23 -6.00
N GLU A 89 -12.14 -5.06 -6.96
CA GLU A 89 -11.57 -6.16 -7.74
C GLU A 89 -10.49 -6.92 -6.95
N VAL A 90 -9.50 -6.20 -6.41
CA VAL A 90 -8.47 -6.82 -5.55
C VAL A 90 -9.08 -7.33 -4.26
N TRP A 91 -10.00 -6.58 -3.65
CA TRP A 91 -10.72 -7.04 -2.47
C TRP A 91 -11.41 -8.38 -2.75
N ALA A 92 -12.14 -8.52 -3.86
CA ALA A 92 -12.88 -9.76 -4.17
C ALA A 92 -11.99 -11.01 -4.19
N ILE A 93 -10.74 -10.89 -4.65
CA ILE A 93 -9.79 -12.01 -4.77
C ILE A 93 -8.94 -12.27 -3.51
N LEU A 94 -9.10 -11.49 -2.44
CA LEU A 94 -8.44 -11.79 -1.16
C LEU A 94 -9.08 -13.02 -0.49
N PRO A 95 -8.30 -13.84 0.24
CA PRO A 95 -8.85 -14.90 1.09
C PRO A 95 -9.83 -14.36 2.14
N GLU A 96 -10.89 -15.12 2.42
CA GLU A 96 -11.90 -14.71 3.39
C GLU A 96 -11.34 -14.53 4.80
N GLU A 97 -10.35 -15.34 5.19
CA GLU A 97 -9.66 -15.18 6.49
C GLU A 97 -8.88 -13.85 6.57
N LEU A 98 -8.25 -13.42 5.47
CA LEU A 98 -7.58 -12.12 5.40
C LEU A 98 -8.61 -10.98 5.48
N LYS A 99 -9.67 -11.05 4.67
CA LYS A 99 -10.75 -10.05 4.70
C LYS A 99 -11.34 -9.88 6.11
N ALA A 100 -11.48 -10.96 6.85
CA ALA A 100 -12.06 -10.96 8.20
C ALA A 100 -11.20 -10.26 9.26
N VAL A 101 -9.89 -10.06 9.00
CA VAL A 101 -8.98 -9.38 9.93
C VAL A 101 -8.61 -7.97 9.50
N ILE A 102 -8.78 -7.63 8.23
CA ILE A 102 -8.54 -6.27 7.71
C ILE A 102 -9.50 -5.29 8.40
N SER A 103 -8.93 -4.21 8.90
CA SER A 103 -9.65 -3.08 9.47
C SER A 103 -9.70 -1.93 8.47
N GLU A 104 -10.82 -1.22 8.42
CA GLU A 104 -10.90 0.02 7.67
C GLU A 104 -10.02 1.09 8.32
N ARG A 105 -9.33 1.85 7.47
CA ARG A 105 -8.46 2.96 7.81
C ARG A 105 -9.05 4.26 7.30
N GLU A 106 -9.07 5.30 8.14
CA GLU A 106 -9.36 6.66 7.68
C GLU A 106 -8.17 7.21 6.89
N CYS A 107 -8.46 7.81 5.74
CA CYS A 107 -7.50 8.50 4.90
C CYS A 107 -7.94 9.95 4.68
N LEU A 108 -7.00 10.86 4.84
CA LEU A 108 -7.14 12.27 4.55
C LEU A 108 -6.60 12.58 3.15
N GLN A 109 -7.37 13.31 2.34
CA GLN A 109 -6.88 13.96 1.14
C GLN A 109 -7.32 15.41 1.08
N ILE A 110 -6.46 16.27 0.53
CA ILE A 110 -6.80 17.63 0.13
C ILE A 110 -6.82 17.64 -1.40
N VAL A 111 -8.00 17.87 -1.97
CA VAL A 111 -8.21 17.93 -3.42
C VAL A 111 -8.93 19.24 -3.73
N GLU A 112 -8.37 20.05 -4.64
CA GLU A 112 -8.93 21.36 -4.99
C GLU A 112 -9.14 22.28 -3.76
N GLY A 113 -8.23 22.21 -2.78
CA GLY A 113 -8.29 22.98 -1.53
C GLY A 113 -9.38 22.54 -0.57
N LYS A 114 -10.02 21.38 -0.81
CA LYS A 114 -11.02 20.78 0.08
C LYS A 114 -10.41 19.58 0.78
N GLU A 115 -10.42 19.63 2.11
CA GLU A 115 -10.13 18.49 2.95
C GLU A 115 -11.29 17.49 2.92
N GLU A 116 -10.96 16.23 2.70
CA GLU A 116 -11.90 15.12 2.74
C GLU A 116 -11.29 13.92 3.49
N ARG A 117 -12.08 13.34 4.39
CA ARG A 117 -11.77 12.11 5.12
C ARG A 117 -12.69 10.99 4.67
N PHE A 118 -12.13 9.81 4.45
CA PHE A 118 -12.88 8.64 4.00
C PHE A 118 -12.23 7.34 4.47
N MET A 119 -13.04 6.29 4.59
CA MET A 119 -12.60 4.98 5.04
C MET A 119 -12.21 4.10 3.85
N LEU A 120 -11.08 3.40 3.96
CA LEU A 120 -10.59 2.43 2.98
C LEU A 120 -10.29 1.09 3.64
N LYS A 121 -10.61 -0.01 2.96
CA LYS A 121 -10.17 -1.36 3.35
C LYS A 121 -8.76 -1.61 2.83
N LEU A 122 -8.59 -1.44 1.53
CA LEU A 122 -7.30 -1.47 0.85
C LEU A 122 -6.92 -0.05 0.43
N TRP A 123 -5.65 0.28 0.62
CA TRP A 123 -5.13 1.61 0.39
C TRP A 123 -3.75 1.55 -0.28
N LEU A 124 -3.26 2.71 -0.72
CA LEU A 124 -1.88 2.91 -1.15
C LEU A 124 -1.18 3.83 -0.14
N PRO A 125 0.11 3.64 0.15
CA PRO A 125 0.87 4.58 0.94
C PRO A 125 0.85 5.97 0.28
N SER A 126 0.78 7.03 1.07
CA SER A 126 1.02 8.39 0.58
C SER A 126 2.50 8.62 0.28
N GLU A 127 2.82 9.69 -0.44
CA GLU A 127 4.19 10.16 -0.64
C GLU A 127 4.89 10.37 0.72
N PHE A 128 4.21 11.04 1.66
CA PHE A 128 4.75 11.30 2.99
C PHE A 128 5.04 10.00 3.78
N GLU A 129 4.15 9.01 3.69
CA GLU A 129 4.34 7.70 4.34
C GLU A 129 5.51 6.90 3.77
N VAL A 130 5.89 7.15 2.51
CA VAL A 130 7.02 6.46 1.86
C VAL A 130 8.33 7.24 2.02
N PHE A 131 8.28 8.57 1.96
CA PHE A 131 9.49 9.40 1.81
C PHE A 131 9.79 10.32 2.99
N ALA A 132 8.86 10.49 3.95
CA ALA A 132 8.91 11.52 5.00
C ALA A 132 8.94 12.96 4.47
N ASP A 133 8.56 13.14 3.21
CA ASP A 133 8.54 14.40 2.49
C ASP A 133 7.41 14.31 1.46
N SER A 134 6.83 15.43 1.11
CA SER A 134 5.83 15.51 0.05
C SER A 134 5.97 16.82 -0.71
N TRP A 135 6.18 16.71 -2.02
CA TRP A 135 6.24 17.88 -2.90
C TRP A 135 4.97 18.01 -3.74
N ALA A 136 4.25 16.90 -3.96
CA ALA A 136 3.08 16.87 -4.82
C ALA A 136 1.76 16.94 -4.05
N SER A 137 1.70 16.30 -2.88
CA SER A 137 0.51 16.29 -2.02
C SER A 137 0.57 17.41 -1.00
N GLU A 138 -0.57 18.06 -0.75
CA GLU A 138 -0.73 19.03 0.33
C GLU A 138 -0.93 18.37 1.70
N VAL A 139 -1.04 17.03 1.75
CA VAL A 139 -1.28 16.27 2.98
C VAL A 139 0.01 15.66 3.50
N GLU A 140 0.47 16.19 4.64
CA GLU A 140 1.56 15.65 5.47
C GLU A 140 0.99 15.02 6.76
N GLU A 141 0.03 14.10 6.62
CA GLU A 141 -0.55 13.39 7.76
C GLU A 141 0.20 12.07 8.02
N GLY A 142 0.46 11.80 9.30
CA GLY A 142 1.12 10.57 9.75
C GLY A 142 2.63 10.72 9.86
N GLN A 143 3.34 9.66 9.49
CA GLN A 143 4.80 9.59 9.51
C GLN A 143 5.26 8.63 8.42
N GLN A 144 6.53 8.72 8.01
CA GLN A 144 7.11 7.68 7.18
C GLN A 144 7.06 6.34 7.90
N PHE A 145 6.55 5.33 7.22
CA PHE A 145 6.52 3.97 7.75
C PHE A 145 7.94 3.47 8.00
N GLU A 146 8.14 2.82 9.14
CA GLU A 146 9.46 2.37 9.56
C GLU A 146 10.15 1.51 8.49
N ILE A 147 9.41 0.69 7.74
CA ILE A 147 9.96 -0.15 6.66
C ILE A 147 10.62 0.68 5.54
N PHE A 148 10.07 1.86 5.23
CA PHE A 148 10.53 2.69 4.12
C PHE A 148 11.70 3.61 4.49
N LYS A 149 12.12 3.64 5.76
CA LYS A 149 13.39 4.26 6.17
C LYS A 149 14.59 3.58 5.53
N ASP A 150 14.48 2.29 5.21
CA ASP A 150 15.40 1.61 4.30
C ASP A 150 14.89 1.74 2.86
N PRO A 151 15.56 2.53 1.99
CA PRO A 151 15.10 2.77 0.62
C PRO A 151 15.00 1.51 -0.24
N ARG A 152 15.68 0.43 0.14
CA ARG A 152 15.59 -0.86 -0.56
C ARG A 152 14.17 -1.43 -0.55
N ASN A 153 13.39 -1.13 0.49
CA ASN A 153 12.00 -1.59 0.61
C ASN A 153 11.02 -0.80 -0.26
N ARG A 154 11.45 0.32 -0.85
CA ARG A 154 10.66 1.11 -1.82
C ARG A 154 10.73 0.50 -3.23
N VAL A 155 11.81 -0.23 -3.52
CA VAL A 155 11.96 -0.99 -4.76
C VAL A 155 11.08 -2.23 -4.68
N LYS A 156 10.13 -2.34 -5.61
CA LYS A 156 9.23 -3.50 -5.70
C LYS A 156 9.38 -4.17 -7.05
N PHE A 157 9.10 -5.47 -7.07
CA PHE A 157 9.24 -6.31 -8.25
C PHE A 157 7.88 -6.75 -8.75
N ASP A 158 7.79 -7.03 -10.05
CA ASP A 158 6.64 -7.69 -10.63
C ASP A 158 6.80 -9.21 -10.66
N GLN A 159 5.82 -9.91 -11.24
CA GLN A 159 5.77 -11.37 -11.29
C GLN A 159 6.97 -12.02 -12.01
N ASP A 160 7.68 -11.27 -12.85
CA ASP A 160 8.85 -11.75 -13.60
C ASP A 160 10.17 -11.45 -12.86
N GLY A 161 10.10 -10.85 -11.67
CA GLY A 161 11.27 -10.44 -10.89
C GLY A 161 11.92 -9.16 -11.39
N GLU A 162 11.21 -8.38 -12.22
CA GLU A 162 11.70 -7.11 -12.75
C GLU A 162 11.26 -5.94 -11.87
N ARG A 163 12.12 -4.93 -11.74
CA ARG A 163 11.78 -3.71 -11.00
C ARG A 163 10.63 -2.99 -11.69
N ALA A 164 9.60 -2.62 -10.94
CA ALA A 164 8.41 -2.01 -11.51
C ALA A 164 8.00 -0.71 -10.80
N HIS A 165 7.25 0.11 -11.54
CA HIS A 165 6.65 1.34 -11.03
C HIS A 165 5.35 1.02 -10.30
N TRP A 166 5.10 1.72 -9.20
CA TRP A 166 3.88 1.52 -8.42
C TRP A 166 3.27 2.82 -7.91
N TRP A 167 1.94 2.90 -7.95
CA TRP A 167 1.18 4.11 -7.60
C TRP A 167 1.21 4.42 -6.09
N LEU A 168 1.14 5.70 -5.76
CA LEU A 168 0.96 6.22 -4.39
C LEU A 168 -0.45 6.80 -4.24
N LEU A 169 -0.98 6.90 -3.02
CA LEU A 169 -2.26 7.58 -2.78
C LEU A 169 -2.21 9.08 -3.13
N SER A 170 -1.01 9.67 -3.10
CA SER A 170 -0.77 11.08 -3.36
C SER A 170 -0.95 11.46 -4.83
N VAL A 171 -1.53 12.63 -5.07
CA VAL A 171 -1.70 13.23 -6.39
C VAL A 171 -1.11 14.63 -6.41
N CYS A 172 -0.64 15.10 -7.56
CA CYS A 172 -0.28 16.51 -7.73
C CYS A 172 -1.55 17.37 -7.72
N ALA A 173 -1.48 18.58 -7.14
CA ALA A 173 -2.54 19.59 -7.03
C ALA A 173 -3.82 19.44 -7.91
N GLY A 174 -4.97 19.70 -7.28
CA GLY A 174 -6.34 19.36 -7.73
C GLY A 174 -6.68 19.47 -9.22
N GLY A 175 -7.02 18.33 -9.84
CA GLY A 175 -7.53 18.23 -11.21
C GLY A 175 -6.47 18.14 -12.30
N SER A 176 -5.20 17.91 -11.91
CA SER A 176 -4.09 17.71 -12.83
C SER A 176 -4.22 16.40 -13.62
N THR A 177 -3.40 16.26 -14.66
CA THR A 177 -3.27 15.00 -15.40
C THR A 177 -2.27 14.04 -14.76
N ILE A 178 -1.82 14.31 -13.52
CA ILE A 178 -0.63 13.70 -12.93
C ILE A 178 -0.94 13.13 -11.52
N ALA A 179 -0.46 11.91 -11.27
CA ALA A 179 -0.47 11.26 -9.96
C ALA A 179 0.95 10.80 -9.56
N CYS A 180 1.17 10.60 -8.25
CA CYS A 180 2.49 10.25 -7.72
C CYS A 180 2.69 8.73 -7.76
N PHE A 181 3.91 8.31 -8.01
CA PHE A 181 4.29 6.91 -8.04
C PHE A 181 5.74 6.74 -7.58
N VAL A 182 6.10 5.53 -7.18
CA VAL A 182 7.49 5.17 -6.92
C VAL A 182 8.04 4.46 -8.14
N ASN A 183 9.15 4.96 -8.66
CA ASN A 183 9.78 4.38 -9.84
C ASN A 183 10.53 3.07 -9.51
N GLY A 184 11.04 2.38 -10.53
CA GLY A 184 11.72 1.08 -10.35
C GLY A 184 13.02 1.16 -9.53
N TYR A 185 13.52 2.35 -9.26
CA TYR A 185 14.69 2.60 -8.41
C TYR A 185 14.32 2.99 -6.97
N GLY A 186 13.02 2.98 -6.61
CA GLY A 186 12.58 3.30 -5.26
C GLY A 186 12.54 4.79 -4.94
N VAL A 187 12.50 5.64 -5.98
CA VAL A 187 12.47 7.11 -5.86
C VAL A 187 11.08 7.62 -6.24
N ASP A 188 10.65 8.69 -5.60
CA ASP A 188 9.43 9.43 -5.90
C ASP A 188 9.46 9.97 -7.33
N ASN A 189 8.30 9.94 -7.99
CA ASN A 189 8.12 10.45 -9.34
C ASN A 189 6.63 10.70 -9.62
N TYR A 190 6.33 11.29 -10.76
CA TYR A 190 4.99 11.65 -11.16
C TYR A 190 4.69 11.20 -12.59
N GLY A 191 3.49 10.65 -12.78
CA GLY A 191 3.09 10.02 -14.02
C GLY A 191 1.72 10.50 -14.46
N GLY A 192 1.50 10.53 -15.78
CA GLY A 192 0.17 10.81 -16.32
C GLY A 192 -0.86 9.83 -15.78
N CYS A 193 -2.04 10.29 -15.39
CA CYS A 193 -3.11 9.45 -14.83
C CYS A 193 -3.59 8.36 -15.81
N SER A 194 -3.35 8.55 -17.11
CA SER A 194 -3.61 7.57 -18.17
C SER A 194 -2.49 6.55 -18.38
N ARG A 195 -1.35 6.67 -17.69
CA ARG A 195 -0.33 5.63 -17.69
C ARG A 195 -0.80 4.47 -16.82
N ALA A 196 -0.44 3.26 -17.16
CA ALA A 196 -0.76 2.08 -16.36
C ALA A 196 0.49 1.65 -15.58
N TYR A 197 0.41 1.70 -14.25
CA TYR A 197 1.43 1.18 -13.34
C TYR A 197 0.82 0.10 -12.44
N ARG A 198 1.65 -0.58 -11.65
CA ARG A 198 1.18 -1.64 -10.78
C ARG A 198 0.82 -1.07 -9.41
N VAL A 199 0.23 -1.91 -8.55
CA VAL A 199 -0.08 -1.55 -7.18
C VAL A 199 0.39 -2.61 -6.19
N PRO A 200 0.90 -2.21 -5.03
CA PRO A 200 0.98 -3.10 -3.88
C PRO A 200 -0.41 -3.31 -3.27
N VAL A 201 -0.54 -4.35 -2.46
CA VAL A 201 -1.69 -4.53 -1.57
C VAL A 201 -1.31 -4.02 -0.20
N CYS A 202 -2.01 -3.00 0.30
CA CYS A 202 -1.80 -2.46 1.64
C CYS A 202 -3.09 -2.47 2.45
N PHE A 203 -2.97 -2.80 3.73
CA PHE A 203 -4.08 -2.89 4.67
C PHE A 203 -3.57 -2.74 6.10
N SER A 204 -4.50 -2.60 7.04
CA SER A 204 -4.21 -2.57 8.48
C SER A 204 -4.96 -3.64 9.23
N ILE A 205 -4.40 -4.09 10.35
CA ILE A 205 -5.11 -4.88 11.36
C ILE A 205 -5.03 -4.10 12.68
N LYS A 206 -6.18 -3.80 13.29
CA LYS A 206 -6.24 -3.17 14.61
C LYS A 206 -5.84 -4.14 15.73
N LYS A 207 -5.21 -3.61 16.77
CA LYS A 207 -4.89 -4.34 18.00
C LYS A 207 -6.13 -4.63 18.84
#